data_AF-A0A9X4CKX6-F1
#
_entry.id   AF-A0A9X4CKX6-F1
#
_cell.length_a   1.000
_cell.length_b   1.000
_cell.length_c   1.000
_cell.angle_alpha   90.00
_cell.angle_beta   90.00
_cell.angle_gamma   90.00
#
_symmetry.space_group_name_H-M   'P 1'
#
loop_
_entity.id
_entity.type
_entity.pdbx_description
1 polymer ?
#
loop_
_entity_poly.entity_id
_entity_poly.type
_entity_poly.pdbx_seq_one_letter_code
_entity_poly.pdbx_strand_id
1 'polypeptide(L)'
;MFLPSYPTVNSGPLHGAAYLYDNAVAAIALVGCGEQDKARRIGAAILWAIDNDRTWHDGRLRNAYGEDRDGVWTEGTSQMALLLKLLGRAAEAKSLVAVIESQKSPDGGFYATSVRALPTGFMLDTDPAKPRLYFRLPHLGAASWAALAERGFNPFTATQGLP
;
A
#
# COMPACT_ATOMS: atom_id res chain seq x y z
N MET A 1 -9.85 -1.82 -12.57
CA MET A 1 -9.97 -3.11 -11.85
C MET A 1 -8.73 -3.30 -11.00
N PHE A 2 -8.88 -3.88 -9.82
CA PHE A 2 -7.71 -4.29 -9.03
C PHE A 2 -6.99 -5.46 -9.69
N LEU A 3 -5.66 -5.39 -9.71
CA LEU A 3 -4.81 -6.49 -10.12
C LEU A 3 -4.63 -7.45 -8.94
N PRO A 4 -4.78 -8.77 -9.14
CA PRO A 4 -4.36 -9.76 -8.16
C PRO A 4 -2.87 -9.60 -7.90
N SER A 5 -2.49 -9.47 -6.63
CA SER A 5 -1.08 -9.36 -6.23
C SER A 5 -0.31 -10.66 -6.45
N TYR A 6 -1.03 -11.78 -6.48
CA TYR A 6 -0.49 -13.11 -6.75
C TYR A 6 -1.22 -13.78 -7.91
N PRO A 7 -0.95 -13.37 -9.16
CA PRO A 7 -1.71 -13.80 -10.33
C PRO A 7 -1.59 -15.30 -10.64
N THR A 8 -0.62 -16.00 -10.03
CA THR A 8 -0.40 -17.45 -10.21
C THR A 8 -0.97 -18.30 -9.07
N VAL A 9 -1.47 -17.70 -7.99
CA VAL A 9 -2.07 -18.45 -6.86
C VAL A 9 -3.51 -18.80 -7.20
N ASN A 10 -3.81 -20.10 -7.26
CA ASN A 10 -5.10 -20.63 -7.70
C ASN A 10 -6.03 -21.08 -6.56
N SER A 11 -5.57 -21.09 -5.30
CA SER A 11 -6.37 -21.48 -4.13
C SER A 11 -5.79 -20.95 -2.82
N GLY A 12 -6.56 -20.98 -1.74
CA GLY A 12 -6.13 -20.56 -0.41
C GLY A 12 -6.25 -19.05 -0.16
N PRO A 13 -5.73 -18.55 0.98
CA PRO A 13 -5.95 -17.18 1.46
C PRO A 13 -5.42 -16.08 0.53
N LEU A 14 -4.41 -16.41 -0.27
CA LEU A 14 -3.80 -15.50 -1.24
C LEU A 14 -4.51 -15.50 -2.61
N HIS A 15 -5.43 -16.43 -2.86
CA HIS A 15 -6.11 -16.53 -4.14
C HIS A 15 -7.03 -15.33 -4.38
N GLY A 16 -6.79 -14.61 -5.47
CA GLY A 16 -7.55 -13.40 -5.81
C GLY A 16 -7.28 -12.21 -4.89
N ALA A 17 -6.36 -12.33 -3.92
CA ALA A 17 -5.99 -11.24 -3.05
C ALA A 17 -5.40 -10.10 -3.87
N ALA A 18 -6.03 -8.93 -3.77
CA ALA A 18 -5.54 -7.70 -4.38
C ALA A 18 -5.18 -6.72 -3.27
N TYR A 19 -3.88 -6.63 -2.98
CA TYR A 19 -3.40 -5.67 -2.01
C TYR A 19 -3.42 -4.28 -2.63
N LEU A 20 -3.97 -3.34 -1.87
CA LEU A 20 -4.15 -1.98 -2.35
C LEU A 20 -2.80 -1.30 -2.60
N TYR A 21 -1.82 -1.58 -1.77
CA TYR A 21 -0.47 -1.06 -1.89
C TYR A 21 0.27 -1.54 -3.14
N ASP A 22 0.11 -2.82 -3.53
CA ASP A 22 0.71 -3.36 -4.75
C ASP A 22 0.11 -2.68 -5.98
N ASN A 23 -1.20 -2.48 -5.94
CA ASN A 23 -1.92 -1.76 -6.97
C ASN A 23 -1.50 -0.27 -7.00
N ALA A 24 -1.21 0.33 -5.85
CA ALA A 24 -0.75 1.70 -5.78
C ALA A 24 0.63 1.85 -6.44
N VAL A 25 1.61 1.03 -6.04
CA VAL A 25 2.95 1.08 -6.66
C VAL A 25 2.92 0.71 -8.13
N ALA A 26 2.07 -0.25 -8.55
CA ALA A 26 1.88 -0.59 -9.95
C ALA A 26 1.31 0.59 -10.77
N ALA A 27 0.33 1.32 -10.22
CA ALA A 27 -0.22 2.50 -10.89
C ALA A 27 0.84 3.61 -11.06
N ILE A 28 1.64 3.88 -10.02
CA ILE A 28 2.72 4.87 -10.08
C ILE A 28 3.80 4.44 -11.10
N ALA A 29 4.18 3.16 -11.11
CA ALA A 29 5.16 2.62 -12.05
C ALA A 29 4.67 2.66 -13.50
N LEU A 30 3.41 2.27 -13.76
CA LEU A 30 2.80 2.33 -15.10
C LEU A 30 2.79 3.76 -15.65
N VAL A 31 2.52 4.75 -14.79
CA VAL A 31 2.66 6.16 -15.15
C VAL A 31 4.10 6.49 -15.55
N GLY A 32 5.10 6.04 -14.79
CA GLY A 32 6.52 6.18 -15.12
C GLY A 32 6.90 5.56 -16.46
N CYS A 33 6.25 4.46 -16.84
CA CYS A 33 6.46 3.79 -18.12
C CYS A 33 5.66 4.40 -19.30
N GLY A 34 4.89 5.48 -19.09
CA GLY A 34 4.04 6.08 -20.13
C GLY A 34 2.75 5.30 -20.42
N GLU A 35 2.42 4.31 -19.59
CA GLU A 35 1.27 3.40 -19.75
C GLU A 35 0.02 3.94 -19.03
N GLN A 36 -0.33 5.19 -19.32
CA GLN A 36 -1.33 5.97 -18.59
C GLN A 36 -2.72 5.32 -18.57
N ASP A 37 -3.14 4.71 -19.69
CA ASP A 37 -4.45 4.05 -19.75
C ASP A 37 -4.54 2.84 -18.82
N LYS A 38 -3.44 2.08 -18.67
CA LYS A 38 -3.37 0.96 -17.72
C LYS A 38 -3.41 1.48 -16.28
N ALA A 39 -2.62 2.52 -15.99
CA ALA A 39 -2.63 3.17 -14.67
C ALA A 39 -4.01 3.72 -14.31
N ARG A 40 -4.70 4.38 -15.25
CA ARG A 40 -6.05 4.93 -15.06
C ARG A 40 -7.06 3.86 -14.69
N ARG A 41 -6.96 2.64 -15.23
CA ARG A 41 -7.86 1.52 -14.87
C ARG A 41 -7.68 1.07 -13.42
N ILE A 42 -6.45 1.07 -12.92
CA ILE A 42 -6.16 0.75 -11.51
C ILE A 42 -6.67 1.88 -10.62
N GLY A 43 -6.31 3.12 -10.95
CA GLY A 43 -6.75 4.32 -10.23
C GLY A 43 -8.28 4.42 -10.14
N ALA A 44 -9.00 4.16 -11.24
CA ALA A 44 -10.46 4.14 -11.25
C ALA A 44 -11.07 3.08 -10.31
N ALA A 45 -10.44 1.90 -10.21
CA ALA A 45 -10.90 0.88 -9.25
C ALA A 45 -10.61 1.28 -7.80
N ILE A 46 -9.47 1.92 -7.55
CA ILE A 46 -9.16 2.46 -6.22
C ILE A 46 -10.18 3.53 -5.82
N LEU A 47 -10.42 4.51 -6.68
CA LEU A 47 -11.39 5.58 -6.43
C LEU A 47 -12.79 5.01 -6.20
N TRP A 48 -13.22 4.06 -7.04
CA TRP A 48 -14.50 3.39 -6.85
C TRP A 48 -14.56 2.68 -5.48
N ALA A 49 -13.48 2.01 -5.05
CA ALA A 49 -13.45 1.35 -3.76
C ALA A 49 -13.50 2.33 -2.57
N ILE A 50 -12.88 3.51 -2.68
CA ILE A 50 -13.01 4.60 -1.67
C ILE A 50 -14.48 5.02 -1.56
N ASP A 51 -15.09 5.34 -2.69
CA ASP A 51 -16.42 5.96 -2.72
C ASP A 51 -17.55 4.94 -2.43
N ASN A 52 -17.24 3.64 -2.45
CA ASN A 52 -18.21 2.55 -2.28
C ASN A 52 -17.83 1.55 -1.16
N ASP A 53 -16.92 1.90 -0.24
CA ASP A 53 -16.65 1.03 0.91
C ASP A 53 -17.93 0.89 1.77
N ARG A 54 -18.26 -0.36 2.11
CA ARG A 54 -19.51 -0.74 2.77
C ARG A 54 -19.52 -0.47 4.28
N THR A 55 -18.35 -0.23 4.86
CA THR A 55 -18.15 -0.14 6.32
C THR A 55 -17.68 1.25 6.73
N TRP A 56 -16.79 1.85 5.93
CA TRP A 56 -16.17 3.13 6.23
C TRP A 56 -16.52 4.14 5.13
N HIS A 57 -17.00 5.32 5.52
CA HIS A 57 -17.35 6.41 4.59
C HIS A 57 -16.49 7.66 4.82
N ASP A 58 -15.42 7.54 5.60
CA ASP A 58 -14.49 8.61 5.97
C ASP A 58 -13.26 8.66 5.02
N GLY A 59 -13.38 8.06 3.83
CA GLY A 59 -12.33 8.03 2.81
C GLY A 59 -11.19 7.04 3.11
N ARG A 60 -11.36 6.20 4.14
CA ARG A 60 -10.41 5.14 4.47
C ARG A 60 -10.49 4.01 3.47
N LEU A 61 -9.35 3.37 3.28
CA LEU A 61 -9.16 2.27 2.37
C LEU A 61 -8.68 1.04 3.14
N ARG A 62 -9.12 -0.15 2.70
CA ARG A 62 -8.63 -1.42 3.23
C ARG A 62 -7.22 -1.71 2.72
N ASN A 63 -6.38 -2.31 3.56
CA ASN A 63 -5.03 -2.74 3.19
C ASN A 63 -5.06 -3.77 2.05
N ALA A 64 -6.03 -4.69 2.11
CA ALA A 64 -6.30 -5.68 1.08
C ALA A 64 -7.81 -5.78 0.86
N TYR A 65 -8.21 -6.10 -0.37
CA TYR A 65 -9.57 -6.51 -0.67
C TYR A 65 -9.56 -8.03 -0.89
N GLY A 66 -10.27 -8.77 -0.03
CA GLY A 66 -10.34 -10.25 -0.07
C GLY A 66 -10.05 -10.93 1.27
N GLU A 67 -9.25 -10.33 2.15
CA GLU A 67 -9.01 -10.80 3.53
C GLU A 67 -8.68 -9.61 4.45
N ASP A 68 -9.26 -9.58 5.66
CA ASP A 68 -8.89 -8.62 6.70
C ASP A 68 -7.61 -9.09 7.42
N ARG A 69 -6.63 -8.20 7.55
CA ARG A 69 -5.45 -8.43 8.41
C ARG A 69 -5.28 -7.28 9.38
N ASP A 70 -5.12 -7.64 10.65
CA ASP A 70 -4.90 -6.68 11.73
C ASP A 70 -3.48 -6.11 11.69
N GLY A 71 -3.36 -4.81 11.46
CA GLY A 71 -2.10 -4.06 11.52
C GLY A 71 -1.79 -3.26 10.26
N VAL A 72 -0.95 -2.23 10.43
CA VAL A 72 -0.48 -1.38 9.33
C VAL A 72 0.80 -1.99 8.76
N TRP A 73 0.89 -2.10 7.43
CA TRP A 73 2.16 -2.29 6.73
C TRP A 73 2.63 -0.93 6.20
N THR A 74 3.59 -0.32 6.90
CA THR A 74 3.92 1.11 6.73
C THR A 74 4.39 1.44 5.31
N GLU A 75 5.14 0.53 4.69
CA GLU A 75 5.65 0.70 3.32
C GLU A 75 4.50 0.82 2.31
N GLY A 76 3.58 -0.14 2.32
CA GLY A 76 2.43 -0.12 1.42
C GLY A 76 1.48 1.04 1.71
N THR A 77 1.26 1.37 2.99
CA THR A 77 0.47 2.56 3.36
C THR A 77 1.10 3.84 2.79
N SER A 78 2.43 3.92 2.76
CA SER A 78 3.17 5.04 2.17
C SER A 78 3.05 5.11 0.65
N GLN A 79 3.10 3.97 -0.05
CA GLN A 79 2.86 3.91 -1.49
C GLN A 79 1.45 4.41 -1.84
N MET A 80 0.44 4.04 -1.03
CA MET A 80 -0.92 4.50 -1.22
C MET A 80 -1.09 6.00 -0.93
N ALA A 81 -0.47 6.49 0.16
CA ALA A 81 -0.49 7.91 0.50
C ALA A 81 0.14 8.77 -0.61
N LEU A 82 1.25 8.30 -1.19
CA LEU A 82 1.89 8.95 -2.34
C LEU A 82 0.94 8.99 -3.54
N LEU A 83 0.33 7.85 -3.92
CA LEU A 83 -0.61 7.81 -5.03
C LEU A 83 -1.77 8.80 -4.83
N LEU A 84 -2.37 8.84 -3.63
CA LEU A 84 -3.45 9.78 -3.33
C LEU A 84 -3.01 11.24 -3.46
N LYS A 85 -1.79 11.59 -3.03
CA LYS A 85 -1.23 12.93 -3.26
C LYS A 85 -1.08 13.23 -4.76
N LEU A 86 -0.51 12.30 -5.52
CA LEU A 86 -0.33 12.46 -6.96
C LEU A 86 -1.65 12.58 -7.73
N LEU A 87 -2.73 12.01 -7.19
CA LEU A 87 -4.11 12.13 -7.70
C LEU A 87 -4.86 13.38 -7.20
N GLY A 88 -4.25 14.21 -6.34
CA GLY A 88 -4.91 15.39 -5.76
C GLY A 88 -5.93 15.08 -4.65
N ARG A 89 -6.00 13.84 -4.16
CA ARG A 89 -6.88 13.41 -3.05
C ARG A 89 -6.27 13.75 -1.69
N ALA A 90 -6.15 15.06 -1.43
CA ALA A 90 -5.38 15.60 -0.33
C ALA A 90 -5.90 15.19 1.07
N ALA A 91 -7.23 15.09 1.25
CA ALA A 91 -7.82 14.74 2.53
C ALA A 91 -7.51 13.27 2.92
N GLU A 92 -7.69 12.36 1.97
CA GLU A 92 -7.41 10.93 2.13
C GLU A 92 -5.91 10.68 2.29
N ALA A 93 -5.08 11.37 1.49
CA ALA A 93 -3.64 11.34 1.64
C ALA A 93 -3.20 11.79 3.04
N LYS A 94 -3.78 12.87 3.57
CA LYS A 94 -3.49 13.37 4.92
C LYS A 94 -3.81 12.34 5.99
N SER A 95 -4.93 11.63 5.86
CA SER A 95 -5.31 10.55 6.78
C SER A 95 -4.27 9.42 6.79
N LEU A 96 -3.79 8.99 5.62
CA LEU A 96 -2.75 7.94 5.55
C LEU A 96 -1.39 8.44 6.04
N VAL A 97 -1.01 9.70 5.76
CA VAL A 97 0.21 10.31 6.31
C VAL A 97 0.18 10.34 7.83
N ALA A 98 -0.95 10.65 8.47
CA ALA A 98 -1.05 10.58 9.92
C ALA A 98 -0.83 9.14 10.47
N VAL A 99 -1.32 8.13 9.74
CA VAL A 99 -1.05 6.72 10.08
C VAL A 99 0.45 6.41 9.95
N ILE A 100 1.10 6.86 8.88
CA ILE A 100 2.53 6.65 8.65
C ILE A 100 3.36 7.32 9.76
N GLU A 101 3.07 8.58 10.10
CA GLU A 101 3.75 9.32 11.17
C GLU A 101 3.63 8.64 12.54
N SER A 102 2.50 7.97 12.82
CA SER A 102 2.36 7.18 14.05
C SER A 102 3.31 5.97 14.12
N GLN A 103 3.96 5.61 13.00
CA GLN A 103 4.94 4.52 12.90
C GLN A 103 6.39 5.02 12.93
N LYS A 104 6.62 6.32 13.16
CA LYS A 104 7.96 6.86 13.31
C LYS A 104 8.62 6.31 14.58
N SER A 105 9.85 5.84 14.46
CA SER A 105 10.65 5.37 15.59
C SER A 105 11.36 6.54 16.30
N PRO A 106 11.78 6.39 17.57
CA PRO A 106 12.43 7.47 18.33
C PRO A 106 13.71 8.03 17.67
N ASP A 107 14.40 7.23 16.86
CA ASP A 107 15.59 7.59 16.09
C ASP A 107 15.29 8.26 14.74
N GLY A 108 14.01 8.52 14.44
CA GLY A 108 13.57 9.17 13.21
C GLY A 108 13.37 8.23 12.02
N GLY A 109 13.60 6.93 12.18
CA GLY A 109 13.20 5.91 11.21
C GLY A 109 11.70 5.63 11.21
N PHE A 110 11.28 4.59 10.50
CA PHE A 110 9.90 4.11 10.50
C PHE A 110 9.85 2.59 10.70
N TYR A 111 8.95 2.13 11.56
CA TYR A 111 8.71 0.71 11.77
C TYR A 111 8.03 0.07 10.55
N ALA A 112 8.40 -1.17 10.19
CA ALA A 112 7.77 -1.90 9.08
C ALA A 112 6.26 -2.14 9.28
N THR A 113 5.85 -2.34 10.53
CA THR A 113 4.45 -2.58 10.88
C THR A 113 4.07 -2.02 12.25
N SER A 114 2.79 -1.72 12.45
CA SER A 114 2.24 -1.25 13.73
C SER A 114 2.12 -2.33 14.81
N VAL A 115 2.08 -3.61 14.43
CA VAL A 115 1.92 -4.75 15.35
C VAL A 115 3.23 -5.49 15.53
N ARG A 116 3.40 -6.20 16.65
CA ARG A 116 4.65 -6.92 16.97
C ARG A 116 5.11 -7.82 15.82
N ALA A 117 4.18 -8.55 15.22
CA ALA A 117 4.41 -9.41 14.08
C ALA A 117 3.16 -9.43 13.19
N LEU A 118 3.32 -9.10 11.91
CA LEU A 118 2.28 -9.07 10.89
C LEU A 118 2.50 -10.22 9.90
N PRO A 119 1.55 -11.17 9.77
CA PRO A 119 1.62 -12.22 8.76
C PRO A 119 1.60 -11.65 7.34
N THR A 120 2.56 -12.08 6.52
CA THR A 120 2.63 -11.68 5.10
C THR A 120 1.70 -12.51 4.22
N GLY A 121 1.19 -13.64 4.74
CA GLY A 121 0.35 -14.58 3.99
C GLY A 121 1.14 -15.67 3.28
N PHE A 122 2.46 -15.56 3.27
CA PHE A 122 3.35 -16.62 2.85
C PHE A 122 3.70 -17.50 4.05
N MET A 123 3.93 -18.79 3.78
CA MET A 123 4.44 -19.73 4.78
C MET A 123 5.96 -19.87 4.65
N LEU A 124 6.61 -20.35 5.70
CA LEU A 124 8.03 -20.68 5.65
C LEU A 124 8.26 -21.96 4.84
N ASP A 125 9.32 -21.99 4.04
CA ASP A 125 9.67 -23.18 3.25
C ASP A 125 10.12 -24.34 4.15
N THR A 126 10.71 -24.01 5.30
CA THR A 126 11.19 -24.96 6.30
C THR A 126 10.08 -25.49 7.21
N ASP A 127 8.95 -24.78 7.31
CA ASP A 127 7.80 -25.14 8.13
C ASP A 127 6.52 -24.48 7.57
N PRO A 128 5.79 -25.17 6.68
CA PRO A 128 4.59 -24.64 6.05
C PRO A 128 3.42 -24.33 7.00
N ALA A 129 3.50 -24.70 8.29
CA ALA A 129 2.51 -24.33 9.30
C ALA A 129 2.78 -22.96 9.93
N LYS A 130 3.96 -22.37 9.68
CA LYS A 130 4.36 -21.06 10.21
C LYS A 130 4.35 -19.98 9.13
N PRO A 131 3.71 -18.83 9.38
CA PRO A 131 3.73 -17.72 8.43
C PRO A 131 5.09 -17.02 8.45
N ARG A 132 5.45 -16.44 7.32
CA ARG A 132 6.44 -15.36 7.23
C ARG A 132 5.85 -14.11 7.86
N LEU A 133 6.67 -13.42 8.63
CA LEU A 133 6.25 -12.29 9.47
C LEU A 133 7.06 -11.05 9.12
N TYR A 134 6.38 -9.91 9.03
CA TYR A 134 6.99 -8.60 9.22
C TYR A 134 6.98 -8.26 10.70
N PHE A 135 8.12 -7.87 11.26
CA PHE A 135 8.21 -7.49 12.67
C PHE A 135 8.16 -5.97 12.82
N ARG A 136 7.71 -5.50 14.00
CA ARG A 136 7.80 -4.08 14.38
C ARG A 136 9.26 -3.68 14.66
N LEU A 137 10.03 -3.50 13.59
CA LEU A 137 11.42 -3.06 13.61
C LEU A 137 11.60 -1.91 12.62
N PRO A 138 12.53 -0.97 12.88
CA PRO A 138 12.88 0.07 11.91
C PRO A 138 13.24 -0.55 10.56
N HIS A 139 12.69 0.01 9.47
CA HIS A 139 12.78 -0.56 8.15
C HIS A 139 13.07 0.50 7.10
N LEU A 140 14.18 0.34 6.37
CA LEU A 140 14.63 1.30 5.37
C LEU A 140 13.63 1.49 4.22
N GLY A 141 12.97 0.41 3.78
CA GLY A 141 11.93 0.49 2.75
C GLY A 141 10.73 1.32 3.20
N ALA A 142 10.32 1.15 4.48
CA ALA A 142 9.21 1.90 5.04
C ALA A 142 9.56 3.39 5.16
N ALA A 143 10.76 3.71 5.65
CA ALA A 143 11.24 5.07 5.77
C ALA A 143 11.38 5.77 4.39
N SER A 144 11.91 5.04 3.39
CA SER A 144 12.07 5.57 2.02
C SER A 144 10.73 5.93 1.40
N TRP A 145 9.75 5.03 1.45
CA TRP A 145 8.42 5.30 0.90
C TRP A 145 7.67 6.36 1.70
N ALA A 146 7.83 6.40 3.03
CA ALA A 146 7.26 7.46 3.86
C ALA A 146 7.78 8.84 3.45
N ALA A 147 9.10 8.97 3.21
CA ALA A 147 9.70 10.22 2.72
C ALA A 147 9.17 10.63 1.34
N LEU A 148 9.05 9.67 0.41
CA LEU A 148 8.46 9.93 -0.91
C LEU A 148 7.01 10.41 -0.79
N ALA A 149 6.22 9.75 0.05
CA ALA A 149 4.84 10.12 0.33
C ALA A 149 4.73 11.49 0.98
N GLU A 150 5.59 11.82 1.97
CA GLU A 150 5.65 13.13 2.60
C GLU A 150 5.90 14.23 1.55
N ARG A 151 6.88 14.00 0.66
CA ARG A 151 7.26 14.95 -0.40
C ARG A 151 6.32 14.98 -1.60
N GLY A 152 5.40 14.01 -1.70
CA GLY A 152 4.56 13.82 -2.89
C GLY A 152 5.39 13.57 -4.15
N PHE A 153 6.57 12.96 -4.01
CA PHE A 153 7.52 12.79 -5.12
C PHE A 153 7.35 11.41 -5.74
N ASN A 154 7.06 11.37 -7.04
CA ASN A 154 7.01 10.15 -7.82
C ASN A 154 8.44 9.75 -8.25
N PRO A 155 9.00 8.65 -7.69
CA PRO A 155 10.38 8.25 -7.99
C PRO A 155 10.58 7.70 -9.40
N PHE A 156 9.51 7.36 -10.12
CA PHE A 156 9.61 6.78 -11.48
C PHE A 156 9.59 7.85 -12.58
N THR A 157 8.98 9.01 -12.32
CA THR A 157 8.94 10.14 -13.26
C THR A 157 9.81 11.32 -12.81
N ALA A 158 10.30 11.29 -11.57
CA ALA A 158 10.96 12.42 -10.91
C ALA A 158 10.13 13.71 -10.85
N THR A 159 8.80 13.58 -10.67
CA THR A 159 7.83 14.69 -10.60
C THR A 159 7.01 14.68 -9.32
N GLN A 160 6.24 15.75 -9.06
CA GLN A 160 5.29 15.83 -7.93
C GLN A 160 3.82 15.62 -8.35
N GLY A 161 3.59 15.03 -9.52
CA GLY A 161 2.27 14.76 -10.06
C GLY A 161 2.29 13.60 -11.04
N LEU A 162 1.12 13.06 -11.36
CA LEU A 162 0.98 12.23 -12.55
C LEU A 162 1.04 13.14 -13.80
N PRO A 163 1.60 12.68 -14.92
CA PRO A 163 1.56 13.37 -16.21
C PRO A 163 0.15 13.68 -16.68
#